data_AF-A0A6I4WDC2-F1
#
_entry.id   AF-A0A6I4WDC2-F1
#
_cell.length_a   1.000
_cell.length_b   1.000
_cell.length_c   1.000
_cell.angle_alpha   90.00
_cell.angle_beta   90.00
_cell.angle_gamma   90.00
#
_symmetry.space_group_name_H-M   'P 1'
#
loop_
_entity.id
_entity.type
_entity.pdbx_description
1 polymer ?
#
loop_
_entity_poly.entity_id
_entity_poly.type
_entity_poly.pdbx_seq_one_letter_code
_entity_poly.pdbx_strand_id
1 'polypeptide(L)'
;MWIASERRSLSRWLVPGLVLAAGAVVGAVLALDGRGRTGLVALAVLAGYAAHLGYRRHEPALPLSEAFGSGHRARAHLRSAAMTGDVLTAAIVGTLVVQALRGADVTPFAWLALIAGVTYAFSALVAGRAL
;
A
#
# COMPACT_ATOMS: atom_id res chain seq x y z
N MET A 1 -33.25 0.24 -6.80
CA MET A 1 -32.16 -0.63 -6.27
C MET A 1 -31.43 0.12 -5.15
N TRP A 2 -31.75 -0.10 -3.87
CA TRP A 2 -31.13 0.63 -2.74
C TRP A 2 -30.43 -0.28 -1.71
N ILE A 3 -30.71 -1.59 -1.69
CA ILE A 3 -30.20 -2.55 -0.68
C ILE A 3 -28.78 -3.12 -1.01
N ALA A 4 -28.15 -2.68 -2.12
CA ALA A 4 -26.87 -3.24 -2.58
C ALA A 4 -25.62 -2.41 -2.22
N SER A 5 -25.76 -1.20 -1.65
CA SER A 5 -24.63 -0.32 -1.34
C SER A 5 -23.82 -0.81 -0.12
N GLU A 6 -24.48 -1.36 0.89
CA GLU A 6 -23.85 -1.78 2.15
C GLU A 6 -22.93 -3.00 1.99
N ARG A 7 -23.34 -4.01 1.20
CA ARG A 7 -22.46 -5.16 0.89
C ARG A 7 -21.22 -4.75 0.11
N ARG A 8 -21.31 -3.71 -0.74
CA ARG A 8 -20.13 -3.15 -1.43
C ARG A 8 -19.21 -2.42 -0.46
N SER A 9 -19.73 -1.78 0.59
CA SER A 9 -18.92 -1.07 1.58
C SER A 9 -18.06 -2.03 2.42
N LEU A 10 -18.66 -3.10 2.97
CA LEU A 10 -17.94 -4.13 3.71
C LEU A 10 -16.95 -4.90 2.81
N SER A 11 -17.36 -5.25 1.59
CA SER A 11 -16.47 -5.91 0.62
C SER A 11 -15.25 -5.08 0.29
N ARG A 12 -15.36 -3.74 0.28
CA ARG A 12 -14.20 -2.87 0.05
C ARG A 12 -13.20 -3.08 1.18
N TRP A 13 -13.57 -2.92 2.44
CA TRP A 13 -12.62 -2.99 3.56
C TRP A 13 -12.02 -4.37 3.88
N LEU A 14 -12.49 -5.44 3.22
CA LEU A 14 -11.92 -6.78 3.37
C LEU A 14 -10.41 -6.82 3.11
N VAL A 15 -9.94 -6.29 1.98
CA VAL A 15 -8.51 -6.44 1.62
C VAL A 15 -7.58 -5.69 2.60
N PRO A 16 -7.79 -4.40 2.93
CA PRO A 16 -6.95 -3.71 3.91
C PRO A 16 -7.08 -4.34 5.30
N GLY A 17 -8.27 -4.78 5.69
CA GLY A 17 -8.48 -5.49 6.95
C GLY A 17 -7.70 -6.80 7.02
N LEU A 18 -7.68 -7.59 5.93
CA LEU A 18 -6.88 -8.81 5.83
C LEU A 18 -5.38 -8.53 5.89
N VAL A 19 -4.90 -7.47 5.24
CA VAL A 19 -3.49 -7.07 5.29
C VAL A 19 -3.09 -6.67 6.71
N LEU A 20 -3.94 -5.90 7.42
CA LEU A 20 -3.72 -5.54 8.82
C LEU A 20 -3.70 -6.78 9.72
N ALA A 21 -4.66 -7.69 9.54
CA ALA A 21 -4.70 -8.95 10.29
C ALA A 21 -3.45 -9.80 10.03
N ALA A 22 -2.99 -9.89 8.78
CA ALA A 22 -1.74 -10.56 8.44
C ALA A 22 -0.53 -9.90 9.12
N GLY A 23 -0.50 -8.56 9.20
CA GLY A 23 0.54 -7.83 9.94
C GLY A 23 0.55 -8.16 11.43
N ALA A 24 -0.63 -8.23 12.06
CA ALA A 24 -0.75 -8.63 13.46
C ALA A 24 -0.24 -10.07 13.67
N VAL A 25 -0.61 -11.00 12.79
CA VAL A 25 -0.17 -12.40 12.87
C VAL A 25 1.35 -12.53 12.67
N VAL A 26 1.91 -11.93 11.63
CA VAL A 26 3.36 -11.95 11.35
C VAL A 26 4.14 -11.31 12.49
N GLY A 27 3.67 -10.16 13.01
CA GLY A 27 4.28 -9.48 14.15
C GLY A 27 4.27 -10.35 15.40
N ALA A 28 3.16 -11.01 15.71
CA ALA A 28 3.04 -11.91 16.85
C ALA A 28 3.97 -13.12 16.72
N VAL A 29 4.02 -13.77 15.55
CA VAL A 29 4.93 -14.90 15.29
C VAL A 29 6.39 -14.49 15.51
N LEU A 30 6.82 -13.37 14.94
CA LEU A 30 8.19 -12.89 15.09
C LEU A 30 8.52 -12.48 16.53
N ALA A 31 7.56 -11.94 17.28
CA ALA A 31 7.74 -11.63 18.69
C ALA A 31 7.93 -12.88 19.55
N LEU A 32 7.15 -13.94 19.28
CA LEU A 32 7.29 -15.24 19.95
C LEU A 32 8.65 -15.90 19.65
N ASP A 33 9.19 -15.67 18.46
CA ASP A 33 10.54 -16.13 18.06
C ASP A 33 11.69 -15.23 18.59
N GLY A 34 11.42 -14.28 19.49
CA GLY A 34 12.42 -13.36 20.04
C GLY A 34 12.88 -12.25 19.07
N ARG A 35 12.30 -12.17 17.87
CA ARG A 35 12.60 -11.19 16.80
C ARG A 35 11.63 -10.00 16.84
N GLY A 36 11.28 -9.53 18.03
CA GLY A 36 10.25 -8.50 18.24
C GLY A 36 10.47 -7.20 17.47
N ARG A 37 11.72 -6.74 17.31
CA ARG A 37 12.05 -5.54 16.49
C ARG A 37 11.65 -5.74 15.03
N THR A 38 12.02 -6.87 14.43
CA THR A 38 11.64 -7.24 13.06
C THR A 38 10.12 -7.39 12.94
N GLY A 39 9.47 -7.96 13.97
CA GLY A 39 8.02 -8.03 14.07
C GLY A 39 7.33 -6.67 14.02
N LEU A 40 7.84 -5.68 14.77
CA LEU A 40 7.33 -4.31 14.74
C LEU A 40 7.51 -3.64 13.37
N VAL A 41 8.66 -3.85 12.73
CA VAL A 41 8.91 -3.33 11.37
C VAL A 41 7.94 -3.93 10.36
N ALA A 42 7.76 -5.26 10.38
CA ALA A 42 6.82 -5.94 9.49
C ALA A 42 5.36 -5.47 9.71
N LEU A 43 4.95 -5.32 10.98
CA LEU A 43 3.65 -4.79 11.34
C LEU A 43 3.45 -3.36 10.83
N ALA A 44 4.44 -2.48 11.03
CA ALA A 44 4.39 -1.10 10.57
C ALA A 44 4.26 -1.00 9.04
N VAL A 45 5.03 -1.80 8.31
CA VAL A 45 4.96 -1.85 6.83
C VAL A 45 3.61 -2.35 6.35
N LEU A 46 3.07 -3.42 6.95
CA LEU A 46 1.75 -3.96 6.58
C LEU A 46 0.61 -3.02 6.95
N ALA A 47 0.70 -2.33 8.09
CA ALA A 47 -0.25 -1.30 8.47
C ALA A 47 -0.21 -0.11 7.49
N GLY A 48 0.99 0.33 7.10
CA GLY A 48 1.17 1.37 6.08
C GLY A 48 0.62 0.96 4.71
N TYR A 49 0.84 -0.30 4.30
CA TYR A 49 0.29 -0.82 3.05
C TYR A 49 -1.23 -0.94 3.09
N ALA A 50 -1.81 -1.38 4.22
CA ALA A 50 -3.25 -1.39 4.40
C ALA A 50 -3.86 0.03 4.34
N ALA A 51 -3.20 1.02 4.96
CA ALA A 51 -3.61 2.41 4.88
C ALA A 51 -3.55 2.95 3.44
N HIS A 52 -2.47 2.63 2.70
CA HIS A 52 -2.33 2.96 1.28
C HIS A 52 -3.46 2.36 0.43
N LEU A 53 -3.78 1.08 0.61
CA LEU A 53 -4.89 0.41 -0.05
C LEU A 53 -6.26 1.01 0.30
N GLY A 54 -6.42 1.50 1.54
CA GLY A 54 -7.61 2.22 1.98
C GLY A 54 -7.75 3.58 1.31
N TYR A 55 -6.67 4.37 1.28
CA TYR A 55 -6.66 5.73 0.76
C TYR A 55 -6.86 5.78 -0.76
N ARG A 56 -6.19 4.92 -1.55
CA ARG A 56 -6.34 4.85 -3.02
C ARG A 56 -7.78 4.68 -3.51
N ARG A 57 -8.70 4.24 -2.65
CA ARG A 57 -10.10 4.00 -2.99
C ARG A 57 -10.96 5.24 -2.94
N HIS A 58 -10.49 6.30 -2.29
CA HIS A 58 -11.15 7.60 -2.20
C HIS A 58 -10.47 8.65 -3.07
N GLU A 59 -9.38 8.29 -3.75
CA GLU A 59 -8.57 9.21 -4.54
C GLU A 59 -9.34 9.62 -5.82
N PRO A 60 -9.72 10.90 -5.98
CA PRO A 60 -10.26 11.38 -7.24
C PRO A 60 -9.19 11.23 -8.33
N ALA A 61 -9.62 10.90 -9.55
CA ALA A 61 -8.70 10.75 -10.68
C ALA A 61 -7.91 12.04 -10.88
N LEU A 62 -6.64 12.00 -10.50
CA LEU A 62 -5.78 13.17 -10.53
C LEU A 62 -5.48 13.59 -11.98
N PRO A 63 -5.66 14.87 -12.34
CA PRO A 63 -5.12 15.43 -13.56
C PRO A 63 -3.63 15.73 -13.31
N LEU A 64 -2.83 14.68 -13.11
CA LEU A 64 -1.41 14.81 -12.88
C LEU A 64 -0.72 15.08 -14.22
N SER A 65 -0.55 16.37 -14.54
CA SER A 65 0.40 16.93 -15.49
C SER A 65 0.05 16.91 -17.00
N GLU A 66 0.21 18.08 -17.64
CA GLU A 66 0.20 18.26 -19.10
C GLU A 66 1.33 17.47 -19.80
N ALA A 67 2.36 17.04 -19.07
CA ALA A 67 3.49 16.27 -19.61
C ALA A 67 3.08 14.87 -20.12
N PHE A 68 1.93 14.34 -19.69
CA PHE A 68 1.40 13.06 -20.18
C PHE A 68 0.53 13.21 -21.44
N GLY A 69 0.34 14.43 -21.95
CA GLY A 69 -0.50 14.76 -23.09
C GLY A 69 -2.00 14.77 -22.75
N SER A 70 -2.84 14.99 -23.76
CA SER A 70 -4.31 14.99 -23.61
C SER A 70 -4.96 13.73 -24.21
N GLY A 71 -6.16 13.39 -23.75
CA GLY A 71 -6.99 12.34 -24.34
C GLY A 71 -6.78 10.92 -23.79
N HIS A 72 -7.04 9.90 -24.63
CA HIS A 72 -7.13 8.50 -24.20
C HIS A 72 -5.76 7.86 -23.91
N ARG A 73 -4.70 8.23 -24.65
CA ARG A 73 -3.34 7.72 -24.40
C ARG A 73 -2.75 8.22 -23.09
N ALA A 74 -2.96 9.49 -22.75
CA ALA A 74 -2.53 10.07 -21.47
C ALA A 74 -3.11 9.30 -20.27
N ARG A 75 -4.41 8.99 -20.32
CA ARG A 75 -5.08 8.15 -19.31
C ARG A 75 -4.52 6.73 -19.24
N ALA A 76 -4.18 6.12 -20.38
CA ALA A 76 -3.57 4.80 -20.41
C ALA A 76 -2.16 4.81 -19.79
N HIS A 77 -1.35 5.82 -20.10
CA HIS A 77 -0.01 5.99 -19.51
C HIS A 77 -0.08 6.20 -17.99
N LEU A 78 -0.92 7.12 -17.52
CA LEU A 78 -1.14 7.34 -16.08
C LEU A 78 -1.62 6.07 -15.37
N ARG A 79 -2.56 5.33 -15.97
CA ARG A 79 -3.04 4.06 -15.43
C ARG A 79 -1.94 3.01 -15.36
N SER A 80 -1.12 2.90 -16.41
CA SER A 80 0.00 1.96 -16.43
C SER A 80 1.04 2.28 -15.36
N ALA A 81 1.39 3.56 -15.19
CA ALA A 81 2.32 4.02 -14.15
C ALA A 81 1.77 3.72 -12.75
N ALA A 82 0.49 4.04 -12.52
CA ALA A 82 -0.18 3.74 -11.26
C ALA A 82 -0.19 2.23 -10.93
N MET A 83 -0.47 1.38 -11.93
CA MET A 83 -0.43 -0.08 -11.80
C MET A 83 0.98 -0.60 -11.53
N THR A 84 2.00 -0.07 -12.21
CA THR A 84 3.39 -0.49 -11.96
C THR A 84 3.84 -0.14 -10.55
N GLY A 85 3.43 1.02 -10.03
CA GLY A 85 3.67 1.40 -8.63
C GLY A 85 3.03 0.40 -7.67
N ASP A 86 1.76 0.05 -7.89
CA ASP A 86 1.03 -0.90 -7.03
C ASP A 86 1.68 -2.28 -7.00
N VAL A 87 2.03 -2.81 -8.19
CA VAL A 87 2.68 -4.12 -8.32
C VAL A 87 4.05 -4.13 -7.66
N LEU A 88 4.85 -3.07 -7.86
CA LEU A 88 6.17 -2.94 -7.25
C LEU A 88 6.07 -2.86 -5.72
N THR A 89 5.16 -2.04 -5.19
CA THR A 89 4.93 -1.94 -3.74
C THR A 89 4.48 -3.28 -3.16
N ALA A 90 3.55 -3.98 -3.82
CA ALA A 90 3.13 -5.31 -3.39
C ALA A 90 4.28 -6.31 -3.37
N ALA A 91 5.16 -6.29 -4.39
CA ALA A 91 6.33 -7.15 -4.45
C ALA A 91 7.33 -6.85 -3.33
N ILE A 92 7.59 -5.58 -3.02
CA ILE A 92 8.46 -5.16 -1.91
C ILE A 92 7.89 -5.66 -0.57
N VAL A 93 6.60 -5.43 -0.31
CA VAL A 93 5.94 -5.85 0.93
C VAL A 93 5.94 -7.37 1.07
N GLY A 94 5.59 -8.10 0.00
CA GLY A 94 5.63 -9.56 0.00
C GLY A 94 7.03 -10.11 0.27
N THR A 95 8.05 -9.52 -0.36
CA THR A 95 9.45 -9.92 -0.15
C THR A 95 9.90 -9.64 1.28
N LEU A 96 9.53 -8.49 1.84
CA LEU A 96 9.82 -8.16 3.24
C LEU A 96 9.25 -9.21 4.19
N VAL A 97 7.98 -9.59 4.01
CA VAL A 97 7.32 -10.61 4.85
C VAL A 97 8.05 -11.95 4.74
N VAL A 98 8.35 -12.40 3.52
CA VAL A 98 9.08 -13.66 3.30
C VAL A 98 10.45 -13.63 3.98
N GLN A 99 11.20 -12.54 3.82
CA GLN A 99 12.54 -12.40 4.41
C GLN A 99 12.49 -12.30 5.93
N ALA A 100 11.49 -11.61 6.49
CA ALA A 100 11.26 -11.53 7.93
C ALA A 100 11.04 -12.92 8.54
N LEU A 101 10.15 -13.70 7.92
CA LEU A 101 9.86 -15.08 8.36
C LEU A 101 11.09 -15.99 8.26
N ARG A 102 11.87 -15.84 7.19
CA ARG A 102 13.17 -16.54 7.02
C ARG A 102 14.25 -16.10 8.02
N GLY A 103 14.04 -15.01 8.76
CA GLY A 103 15.05 -14.44 9.66
C GLY A 103 16.22 -13.78 8.94
N ALA A 104 16.04 -13.43 7.67
CA ALA A 104 17.02 -12.66 6.90
C ALA A 104 16.92 -11.16 7.25
N ASP A 105 17.92 -10.39 6.80
CA ASP A 105 17.88 -8.93 6.93
C ASP A 105 16.72 -8.35 6.09
N VAL A 106 15.87 -7.58 6.74
CA VAL A 106 14.71 -6.90 6.15
C VAL A 106 14.97 -5.43 5.86
N THR A 107 16.11 -4.90 6.33
CA THR A 107 16.44 -3.48 6.28
C THR A 107 16.33 -2.89 4.86
N PRO A 108 16.83 -3.53 3.79
CA PRO A 108 16.70 -3.00 2.43
C PRO A 108 15.25 -2.85 2.00
N PHE A 109 14.41 -3.84 2.30
CA PHE A 109 12.99 -3.83 1.92
C PHE A 109 12.18 -2.85 2.77
N ALA A 110 12.54 -2.67 4.04
CA ALA A 110 11.93 -1.68 4.92
C ALA A 110 12.20 -0.26 4.41
N TRP A 111 13.43 0.02 3.96
CA TRP A 111 13.76 1.29 3.30
C TRP A 111 12.99 1.51 2.02
N LEU A 112 12.88 0.50 1.16
CA LEU A 112 12.09 0.59 -0.07
C LEU A 112 10.61 0.83 0.21
N ALA A 113 10.04 0.15 1.21
CA ALA A 113 8.66 0.36 1.64
C ALA A 113 8.45 1.77 2.21
N LEU A 114 9.41 2.28 2.98
CA LEU A 114 9.39 3.64 3.51
C LEU A 114 9.43 4.67 2.37
N ILE A 115 10.32 4.51 1.39
CA ILE A 115 10.40 5.39 0.22
C ILE A 115 9.06 5.39 -0.52
N ALA A 116 8.49 4.22 -0.81
CA ALA A 116 7.19 4.12 -1.48
C ALA A 116 6.09 4.84 -0.69
N GLY A 117 6.03 4.64 0.62
CA GLY A 117 5.05 5.29 1.51
C GLY A 117 5.22 6.81 1.55
N VAL A 118 6.45 7.30 1.70
CA VAL A 118 6.77 8.73 1.74
C VAL A 118 6.46 9.40 0.42
N THR A 119 6.89 8.82 -0.72
CA THR A 119 6.58 9.35 -2.05
C THR A 119 5.07 9.45 -2.27
N TYR A 120 4.32 8.43 -1.86
CA TYR A 120 2.87 8.45 -1.98
C TYR A 120 2.23 9.50 -1.08
N ALA A 121 2.66 9.60 0.19
CA ALA A 121 2.16 10.61 1.13
C ALA A 121 2.41 12.03 0.62
N PHE A 122 3.59 12.32 0.06
CA PHE A 122 3.88 13.60 -0.57
C PHE A 122 2.97 13.86 -1.77
N SER A 123 2.78 12.88 -2.66
CA SER A 123 1.85 13.00 -3.79
C SER A 123 0.43 13.31 -3.32
N ALA A 124 -0.06 12.60 -2.31
CA ALA A 124 -1.40 12.79 -1.72
C ALA A 124 -1.57 14.16 -1.06
N LEU A 125 -0.55 14.67 -0.36
CA LEU A 125 -0.55 15.99 0.27
C LEU A 125 -0.55 17.13 -0.77
N VAL A 126 0.20 16.98 -1.86
CA VAL A 126 0.23 17.95 -2.95
C VAL A 126 -1.10 17.94 -3.70
N ALA A 127 -1.62 16.75 -4.01
CA ALA A 127 -2.91 16.55 -4.66
C ALA A 127 -4.08 17.12 -3.83
N GLY A 128 -4.11 16.83 -2.52
CA GLY A 128 -5.17 17.29 -1.63
C GLY A 128 -5.20 18.80 -1.40
N ARG A 129 -4.10 19.51 -1.68
CA ARG A 129 -4.05 20.99 -1.66
C ARG A 129 -4.57 21.64 -2.95
N ALA A 130 -4.76 20.87 -4.02
CA ALA A 130 -5.21 21.35 -5.32
C ALA A 130 -6.73 21.17 -5.55
N LEU A 131 -7.45 20.62 -4.56
CA LEU A 131 -8.91 20.50 -4.49
C LEU A 131 -9.48 21.61 -3.59
#